data_AF-A0A1I3RHK3-F1
#
_entry.id   AF-A0A1I3RHK3-F1
#
_cell.length_a   1.000
_cell.length_b   1.000
_cell.length_c   1.000
_cell.angle_alpha   90.00
_cell.angle_beta   90.00
_cell.angle_gamma   90.00
#
_symmetry.space_group_name_H-M   'P 1'
#
loop_
_entity.id
_entity.type
_entity.pdbx_description
1 polymer ?
#
loop_
_entity_poly.entity_id
_entity_poly.type
_entity_poly.pdbx_seq_one_letter_code
_entity_poly.pdbx_strand_id
1 'polypeptide(L)'
;MMRTTSRPDLEISGIGHAGGGEYYGVKLDGVCKVGGTVDCLTFEANGMTSVDGDVRAEQRLESNGKFTCRGGLRSGGMKLEGQITVNGPMQAERLDLNGYAKVRGDCEALQAKVRGALVIEGRLTGDELDVKLEGPFEAESIRARHIAVRHSGKGGLRKLLDSLLPAWQARLRARVIEGDIVELEETTAETVRGRTVIVGPGCSIDCVAYSSDLVVHPQAQVRASYRIES
;
A
#
# COMPACT_ATOMS: atom_id res chain seq x y z
N MET A 1 10.51 25.37 -33.40
CA MET A 1 10.38 23.98 -33.87
C MET A 1 10.04 23.09 -32.68
N MET A 2 8.76 22.84 -32.43
CA MET A 2 8.32 21.82 -31.48
C MET A 2 8.37 20.48 -32.20
N ARG A 3 9.26 19.58 -31.80
CA ARG A 3 9.15 18.17 -32.14
C ARG A 3 8.07 17.59 -31.22
N THR A 4 6.83 17.56 -31.69
CA THR A 4 5.78 16.77 -31.06
C THR A 4 6.07 15.31 -31.42
N THR A 5 6.96 14.65 -30.67
CA THR A 5 7.14 13.20 -30.79
C THR A 5 5.88 12.54 -30.23
N SER A 6 4.98 12.14 -31.12
CA SER A 6 3.85 11.27 -30.77
C SER A 6 4.42 9.99 -30.19
N ARG A 7 4.24 9.76 -28.88
CA ARG A 7 4.62 8.49 -28.24
C ARG A 7 3.75 7.37 -28.86
N PRO A 8 4.31 6.23 -29.30
CA PRO A 8 3.52 5.13 -29.85
C PRO A 8 2.85 4.32 -28.74
N ASP A 9 1.89 3.46 -29.08
CA ASP A 9 1.37 2.45 -28.16
C ASP A 9 2.25 1.19 -28.16
N LEU A 10 2.30 0.51 -27.02
CA LEU A 10 2.85 -0.84 -26.87
C LEU A 10 1.74 -1.79 -26.48
N GLU A 11 1.42 -2.75 -27.34
CA GLU A 11 0.47 -3.83 -27.04
C GLU A 11 1.14 -5.20 -27.22
N ILE A 12 1.05 -6.04 -26.17
CA ILE A 12 1.54 -7.41 -26.20
C ILE A 12 0.42 -8.33 -25.68
N SER A 13 0.06 -9.32 -26.47
CA SER A 13 -0.91 -10.37 -26.11
C SER A 13 -0.26 -11.76 -26.22
N GLY A 14 -0.37 -12.58 -25.17
CA GLY A 14 0.25 -13.90 -25.08
C GLY A 14 1.57 -13.89 -24.33
N ILE A 15 2.66 -14.33 -24.95
CA ILE A 15 4.00 -14.30 -24.36
C ILE A 15 4.83 -13.31 -25.16
N GLY A 16 5.39 -12.30 -24.50
CA GLY A 16 6.14 -11.27 -25.20
C GLY A 16 7.17 -10.55 -24.36
N HIS A 17 8.01 -9.79 -25.06
CA HIS A 17 9.09 -9.01 -24.48
C HIS A 17 9.15 -7.61 -25.10
N ALA A 18 9.56 -6.63 -24.30
CA ALA A 18 9.84 -5.26 -24.75
C ALA A 18 11.12 -4.75 -24.08
N GLY A 19 11.78 -3.76 -24.69
CA GLY A 19 13.00 -3.16 -24.14
C GLY A 19 12.78 -2.12 -23.04
N GLY A 20 11.55 -1.64 -22.86
CA GLY A 20 11.26 -0.36 -22.20
C GLY A 20 11.24 0.79 -23.20
N GLY A 21 10.96 2.01 -22.74
CA GLY A 21 10.86 3.19 -23.59
C GLY A 21 9.74 4.14 -23.20
N GLU A 22 9.48 5.10 -24.09
CA GLU A 22 8.41 6.08 -23.97
C GLU A 22 7.21 5.68 -24.83
N TYR A 23 6.02 5.60 -24.23
CA TYR A 23 4.79 5.17 -24.90
C TYR A 23 3.62 6.09 -24.58
N TYR A 24 2.59 6.09 -25.42
CA TYR A 24 1.32 6.71 -25.06
C TYR A 24 0.57 5.77 -24.12
N GLY A 25 0.09 4.63 -24.62
CA GLY A 25 -0.45 3.54 -23.84
C GLY A 25 0.45 2.30 -23.86
N VAL A 26 0.52 1.61 -22.73
CA VAL A 26 1.11 0.27 -22.61
C VAL A 26 0.05 -0.71 -22.16
N LYS A 27 -0.16 -1.78 -22.93
CA LYS A 27 -1.10 -2.86 -22.61
C LYS A 27 -0.41 -4.21 -22.76
N LEU A 28 -0.33 -4.95 -21.65
CA LEU A 28 0.38 -6.22 -21.55
C LEU A 28 -0.58 -7.30 -21.05
N ASP A 29 -1.04 -8.18 -21.94
CA ASP A 29 -1.98 -9.26 -21.65
C ASP A 29 -1.28 -10.63 -21.79
N GLY A 30 -1.01 -11.31 -20.68
CA GLY A 30 -0.41 -12.65 -20.66
C GLY A 30 0.87 -12.71 -19.84
N VAL A 31 1.96 -13.25 -20.40
CA VAL A 31 3.27 -13.35 -19.74
C VAL A 31 4.26 -12.41 -20.42
N CYS A 32 4.51 -11.26 -19.79
CA CYS A 32 5.27 -10.17 -20.40
C CYS A 32 6.54 -9.84 -19.62
N LYS A 33 7.64 -9.60 -20.34
CA LYS A 33 8.89 -9.09 -19.75
C LYS A 33 9.31 -7.77 -20.40
N VAL A 34 9.52 -6.73 -19.60
CA VAL A 34 10.05 -5.46 -20.07
C VAL A 34 11.45 -5.27 -19.50
N GLY A 35 12.45 -5.18 -20.37
CA GLY A 35 13.87 -5.19 -19.98
C GLY A 35 14.40 -3.86 -19.43
N GLY A 36 13.57 -2.82 -19.35
CA GLY A 36 14.00 -1.49 -18.94
C GLY A 36 12.83 -0.63 -18.47
N THR A 37 13.14 0.62 -18.17
CA THR A 37 12.17 1.61 -17.67
C THR A 37 11.08 1.90 -18.70
N VAL A 38 9.85 2.07 -18.21
CA VAL A 38 8.69 2.49 -19.00
C VAL A 38 8.24 3.86 -18.53
N ASP A 39 8.13 4.79 -19.47
CA ASP A 39 7.47 6.09 -19.29
C ASP A 39 6.26 6.13 -20.23
N CYS A 40 5.07 6.37 -19.69
CA CYS A 40 3.85 6.36 -20.48
C CYS A 40 2.74 7.23 -19.91
N LEU A 41 1.69 7.46 -20.68
CA LEU A 41 0.46 8.08 -20.16
C LEU A 41 -0.33 7.07 -19.32
N THR A 42 -0.54 5.86 -19.87
CA THR A 42 -1.29 4.77 -19.23
C THR A 42 -0.52 3.45 -19.33
N PHE A 43 -0.57 2.66 -18.25
CA PHE A 43 0.02 1.33 -18.16
C PHE A 43 -1.03 0.34 -17.66
N GLU A 44 -1.26 -0.73 -18.41
CA GLU A 44 -2.16 -1.84 -18.05
C GLU A 44 -1.44 -3.17 -18.22
N ALA A 45 -1.41 -3.98 -17.16
CA ALA A 45 -0.79 -5.31 -17.19
C ALA A 45 -1.70 -6.37 -16.57
N ASN A 46 -2.22 -7.26 -17.41
CA ASN A 46 -3.04 -8.40 -17.02
C ASN A 46 -2.26 -9.71 -17.19
N GLY A 47 -2.21 -10.54 -16.14
CA GLY A 47 -1.48 -11.82 -16.16
C GLY A 47 -0.21 -11.79 -15.32
N MET A 48 0.94 -12.13 -15.91
CA MET A 48 2.25 -12.14 -15.24
C MET A 48 3.22 -11.21 -15.96
N THR A 49 3.54 -10.09 -15.33
CA THR A 49 4.42 -9.08 -15.93
C THR A 49 5.61 -8.79 -15.03
N SER A 50 6.81 -8.75 -15.61
CA SER A 50 8.02 -8.27 -14.95
C SER A 50 8.65 -7.11 -15.70
N VAL A 51 8.98 -6.03 -14.99
CA VAL A 51 9.68 -4.85 -15.53
C VAL A 51 11.03 -4.73 -14.82
N ASP A 52 12.12 -4.80 -15.58
CA ASP A 52 13.50 -4.68 -15.11
C ASP A 52 13.95 -3.20 -15.08
N GLY A 53 13.08 -2.31 -14.57
CA GLY A 53 13.28 -0.86 -14.49
C GLY A 53 12.16 -0.19 -13.70
N ASP A 54 12.05 1.14 -13.80
CA ASP A 54 10.92 1.88 -13.24
C ASP A 54 9.69 1.80 -14.15
N VAL A 55 8.50 1.96 -13.58
CA VAL A 55 7.29 2.30 -14.36
C VAL A 55 6.77 3.65 -13.92
N ARG A 56 6.71 4.59 -14.85
CA ARG A 56 6.22 5.95 -14.67
C ARG A 56 5.03 6.15 -15.60
N ALA A 57 3.82 6.05 -15.05
CA ALA A 57 2.60 6.31 -15.79
C ALA A 57 2.04 7.68 -15.39
N GLU A 58 1.95 8.65 -16.29
CA GLU A 58 1.52 10.00 -15.93
C GLU A 58 0.09 10.02 -15.33
N GLN A 59 -0.83 9.22 -15.88
CA GLN A 59 -2.23 9.20 -15.44
C GLN A 59 -2.59 7.96 -14.64
N ARG A 60 -2.37 6.76 -15.19
CA ARG A 60 -2.95 5.53 -14.65
C ARG A 60 -2.02 4.34 -14.84
N LEU A 61 -1.82 3.60 -13.75
CA LEU A 61 -1.17 2.29 -13.74
C LEU A 61 -2.16 1.28 -13.17
N GLU A 62 -2.52 0.28 -13.97
CA GLU A 62 -3.32 -0.85 -13.53
C GLU A 62 -2.55 -2.15 -13.71
N SER A 63 -2.64 -3.01 -12.70
CA SER A 63 -2.19 -4.38 -12.84
C SER A 63 -3.16 -5.35 -12.20
N ASN A 64 -3.47 -6.42 -12.93
CA ASN A 64 -4.26 -7.54 -12.45
C ASN A 64 -3.48 -8.85 -12.65
N GLY A 65 -3.11 -9.51 -11.55
CA GLY A 65 -2.39 -10.78 -11.56
C GLY A 65 -1.09 -10.69 -10.78
N LYS A 66 0.03 -11.12 -11.37
CA LYS A 66 1.36 -11.07 -10.75
C LYS A 66 2.22 -10.02 -11.45
N PHE A 67 2.58 -8.98 -10.72
CA PHE A 67 3.42 -7.90 -11.23
C PHE A 67 4.69 -7.74 -10.40
N THR A 68 5.83 -7.70 -11.07
CA THR A 68 7.13 -7.47 -10.44
C THR A 68 7.83 -6.30 -11.12
N CYS A 69 8.06 -5.24 -10.39
CA CYS A 69 8.84 -4.08 -10.82
C CYS A 69 10.18 -4.08 -10.07
N ARG A 70 11.30 -4.14 -10.79
CA ARG A 70 12.63 -4.10 -10.18
C ARG A 70 13.08 -2.69 -9.79
N GLY A 71 12.47 -1.66 -10.36
CA GLY A 71 12.60 -0.27 -9.92
C GLY A 71 11.40 0.17 -9.07
N GLY A 72 11.10 1.47 -9.12
CA GLY A 72 9.94 2.08 -8.47
C GLY A 72 8.71 2.20 -9.38
N LEU A 73 7.55 2.43 -8.75
CA LEU A 73 6.30 2.76 -9.43
C LEU A 73 5.92 4.20 -9.15
N ARG A 74 5.53 4.94 -10.19
CA ARG A 74 4.99 6.29 -10.07
C ARG A 74 3.75 6.42 -10.95
N SER A 75 2.63 6.87 -10.38
CA SER A 75 1.43 7.17 -11.17
C SER A 75 0.48 8.17 -10.50
N GLY A 76 -0.30 8.93 -11.25
CA GLY A 76 -1.42 9.69 -10.67
C GLY A 76 -2.41 8.74 -9.95
N GLY A 77 -3.03 7.84 -10.71
CA GLY A 77 -3.85 6.74 -10.19
C GLY A 77 -3.15 5.38 -10.32
N MET A 78 -3.19 4.58 -9.26
CA MET A 78 -2.59 3.26 -9.22
C MET A 78 -3.60 2.23 -8.69
N LYS A 79 -3.99 1.28 -9.54
CA LYS A 79 -4.90 0.19 -9.18
C LYS A 79 -4.18 -1.14 -9.29
N LEU A 80 -4.04 -1.83 -8.15
CA LEU A 80 -3.24 -3.04 -8.04
C LEU A 80 -4.08 -4.19 -7.51
N GLU A 81 -4.31 -5.19 -8.35
CA GLU A 81 -5.08 -6.39 -8.03
C GLU A 81 -4.18 -7.63 -8.15
N GLY A 82 -4.10 -8.43 -7.08
CA GLY A 82 -3.33 -9.68 -7.07
C GLY A 82 -2.03 -9.62 -6.25
N GLN A 83 -0.91 -10.06 -6.83
CA GLN A 83 0.40 -10.18 -6.19
C GLN A 83 1.41 -9.21 -6.79
N ILE A 84 1.78 -8.19 -6.02
CA ILE A 84 2.67 -7.12 -6.47
C ILE A 84 3.98 -7.16 -5.71
N THR A 85 5.09 -6.99 -6.41
CA THR A 85 6.42 -6.80 -5.82
C THR A 85 7.09 -5.61 -6.48
N VAL A 86 7.48 -4.63 -5.67
CA VAL A 86 8.21 -3.43 -6.10
C VAL A 86 9.52 -3.41 -5.34
N ASN A 87 10.66 -3.42 -6.05
CA ASN A 87 11.98 -3.40 -5.43
C ASN A 87 12.54 -1.98 -5.23
N GLY A 88 11.70 -0.96 -5.39
CA GLY A 88 12.00 0.45 -5.13
C GLY A 88 10.80 1.15 -4.49
N PRO A 89 10.76 2.49 -4.52
CA PRO A 89 9.66 3.26 -3.94
C PRO A 89 8.38 3.15 -4.76
N MET A 90 7.24 3.36 -4.10
CA MET A 90 5.92 3.45 -4.73
C MET A 90 5.32 4.82 -4.45
N GLN A 91 4.99 5.58 -5.50
CA GLN A 91 4.40 6.90 -5.37
C GLN A 91 3.11 7.03 -6.19
N ALA A 92 2.03 7.47 -5.55
CA ALA A 92 0.78 7.77 -6.22
C ALA A 92 0.03 8.97 -5.64
N GLU A 93 -0.88 9.58 -6.40
CA GLU A 93 -1.90 10.45 -5.78
C GLU A 93 -3.01 9.58 -5.17
N ARG A 94 -3.48 8.57 -5.93
CA ARG A 94 -4.50 7.62 -5.49
C ARG A 94 -4.03 6.19 -5.69
N LEU A 95 -3.98 5.42 -4.60
CA LEU A 95 -3.65 4.01 -4.57
C LEU A 95 -4.89 3.19 -4.16
N ASP A 96 -5.30 2.25 -5.01
CA ASP A 96 -6.29 1.20 -4.68
C ASP A 96 -5.59 -0.17 -4.81
N LEU A 97 -5.34 -0.81 -3.66
CA LEU A 97 -4.67 -2.10 -3.57
C LEU A 97 -5.64 -3.16 -3.06
N ASN A 98 -5.84 -4.21 -3.86
CA ASN A 98 -6.61 -5.39 -3.49
C ASN A 98 -5.76 -6.66 -3.69
N GLY A 99 -5.35 -7.30 -2.60
CA GLY A 99 -4.50 -8.50 -2.63
C GLY A 99 -3.27 -8.38 -1.75
N TYR A 100 -2.10 -8.74 -2.30
CA TYR A 100 -0.82 -8.67 -1.60
C TYR A 100 0.15 -7.78 -2.36
N ALA A 101 0.77 -6.83 -1.66
CA ALA A 101 1.88 -6.06 -2.19
C ALA A 101 3.08 -6.07 -1.24
N LYS A 102 4.28 -6.15 -1.82
CA LYS A 102 5.54 -5.91 -1.13
C LYS A 102 6.30 -4.77 -1.81
N VAL A 103 6.73 -3.80 -1.01
CA VAL A 103 7.48 -2.61 -1.47
C VAL A 103 8.81 -2.53 -0.71
N ARG A 104 9.92 -2.58 -1.43
CA ARG A 104 11.28 -2.42 -0.87
C ARG A 104 11.75 -0.98 -0.94
N GLY A 105 11.03 -0.11 -0.25
CA GLY A 105 11.27 1.32 -0.22
C GLY A 105 10.16 2.04 0.52
N ASP A 106 10.12 3.36 0.36
CA ASP A 106 9.03 4.18 0.87
C ASP A 106 7.80 4.09 -0.03
N CYS A 107 6.62 4.22 0.58
CA CYS A 107 5.34 4.34 -0.09
C CYS A 107 4.75 5.72 0.20
N GLU A 108 4.53 6.51 -0.84
CA GLU A 108 3.91 7.84 -0.76
C GLU A 108 2.59 7.82 -1.54
N ALA A 109 1.47 8.01 -0.85
CA ALA A 109 0.16 8.05 -1.49
C ALA A 109 -0.73 9.09 -0.81
N LEU A 110 -1.23 10.10 -1.54
CA LEU A 110 -2.12 11.09 -0.93
C LEU A 110 -3.39 10.40 -0.41
N GLN A 111 -4.01 9.55 -1.22
CA GLN A 111 -5.11 8.69 -0.81
C GLN A 111 -4.74 7.23 -1.05
N ALA A 112 -4.72 6.43 0.01
CA ALA A 112 -4.44 5.00 -0.05
C ALA A 112 -5.62 4.20 0.49
N LYS A 113 -6.20 3.36 -0.37
CA LYS A 113 -7.17 2.34 0.00
C LYS A 113 -6.53 0.97 -0.15
N VAL A 114 -6.45 0.22 0.93
CA VAL A 114 -5.81 -1.10 0.96
C VAL A 114 -6.79 -2.13 1.49
N ARG A 115 -7.07 -3.15 0.70
CA ARG A 115 -7.79 -4.35 1.12
C ARG A 115 -6.90 -5.56 0.90
N GLY A 116 -6.42 -6.17 1.97
CA GLY A 116 -5.48 -7.28 1.85
C GLY A 116 -4.29 -7.17 2.78
N ALA A 117 -3.11 -7.39 2.22
CA ALA A 117 -1.82 -7.36 2.89
C ALA A 117 -0.85 -6.42 2.15
N LEU A 118 -0.10 -5.64 2.90
CA LEU A 118 0.86 -4.67 2.37
C LEU A 118 2.10 -4.64 3.27
N VAL A 119 3.25 -5.04 2.73
CA VAL A 119 4.52 -5.02 3.45
C VAL A 119 5.43 -3.98 2.81
N ILE A 120 5.75 -2.94 3.57
CA ILE A 120 6.61 -1.83 3.17
C ILE A 120 7.86 -1.92 4.04
N GLU A 121 9.03 -2.05 3.42
CA GLU A 121 10.30 -2.12 4.17
C GLU A 121 10.70 -0.74 4.75
N GLY A 122 10.21 0.35 4.17
CA GLY A 122 10.37 1.72 4.64
C GLY A 122 9.11 2.32 5.27
N ARG A 123 8.84 3.59 4.95
CA ARG A 123 7.76 4.40 5.55
C ARG A 123 6.56 4.51 4.61
N LEU A 124 5.38 4.66 5.20
CA LEU A 124 4.14 5.01 4.50
C LEU A 124 3.74 6.44 4.85
N THR A 125 3.64 7.32 3.85
CA THR A 125 3.23 8.72 4.04
C THR A 125 2.08 9.10 3.10
N GLY A 126 1.13 9.87 3.59
CA GLY A 126 -0.05 10.28 2.83
C GLY A 126 -0.92 11.33 3.51
N ASP A 127 -2.13 11.53 2.97
CA ASP A 127 -3.17 12.35 3.57
C ASP A 127 -4.28 11.48 4.17
N GLU A 128 -4.77 10.50 3.42
CA GLU A 128 -5.84 9.57 3.82
C GLU A 128 -5.39 8.13 3.61
N LEU A 129 -5.49 7.32 4.66
CA LEU A 129 -5.19 5.89 4.64
C LEU A 129 -6.39 5.10 5.19
N ASP A 130 -7.06 4.34 4.31
CA ASP A 130 -8.14 3.41 4.67
C ASP A 130 -7.68 1.97 4.41
N VAL A 131 -7.55 1.20 5.48
CA VAL A 131 -7.06 -0.18 5.44
C VAL A 131 -8.13 -1.12 5.94
N LYS A 132 -8.50 -2.07 5.09
CA LYS A 132 -9.24 -3.27 5.44
C LYS A 132 -8.28 -4.46 5.48
N LEU A 133 -7.88 -4.83 6.70
CA LEU A 133 -6.92 -5.91 6.92
C LEU A 133 -7.52 -7.26 6.53
N GLU A 134 -6.84 -7.98 5.63
CA GLU A 134 -7.08 -9.40 5.35
C GLU A 134 -5.80 -10.25 5.40
N GLY A 135 -4.68 -9.64 5.77
CA GLY A 135 -3.38 -10.25 6.00
C GLY A 135 -2.41 -9.23 6.64
N PRO A 136 -1.09 -9.50 6.66
CA PRO A 136 -0.13 -8.64 7.33
C PRO A 136 -0.05 -7.26 6.67
N PHE A 137 -0.02 -6.22 7.51
CA PHE A 137 0.29 -4.85 7.10
C PHE A 137 1.50 -4.37 7.90
N GLU A 138 2.62 -4.08 7.24
CA GLU A 138 3.87 -3.73 7.91
C GLU A 138 4.49 -2.49 7.27
N ALA A 139 4.96 -1.56 8.10
CA ALA A 139 5.76 -0.41 7.70
C ALA A 139 6.63 0.03 8.89
N GLU A 140 7.78 0.68 8.64
CA GLU A 140 8.59 1.25 9.72
C GLU A 140 7.80 2.32 10.49
N SER A 141 7.23 3.27 9.75
CA SER A 141 6.36 4.31 10.29
C SER A 141 5.23 4.62 9.31
N ILE A 142 4.09 5.02 9.84
CA ILE A 142 2.91 5.45 9.08
C ILE A 142 2.58 6.87 9.46
N ARG A 143 2.46 7.76 8.48
CA ARG A 143 2.07 9.16 8.66
C ARG A 143 0.99 9.56 7.67
N ALA A 144 -0.19 9.93 8.16
CA ALA A 144 -1.23 10.51 7.32
C ALA A 144 -2.18 11.36 8.16
N ARG A 145 -2.86 12.35 7.55
CA ARG A 145 -3.83 13.19 8.28
C ARG A 145 -4.98 12.36 8.85
N HIS A 146 -5.55 11.45 8.06
CA HIS A 146 -6.55 10.49 8.51
C HIS A 146 -6.06 9.05 8.28
N ILE A 147 -6.07 8.26 9.35
CA ILE A 147 -5.71 6.85 9.34
C ILE A 147 -6.89 6.06 9.89
N ALA A 148 -7.45 5.17 9.09
CA ALA A 148 -8.49 4.24 9.48
C ALA A 148 -8.06 2.81 9.14
N VAL A 149 -7.88 1.98 10.16
CA VAL A 149 -7.48 0.58 10.02
C VAL A 149 -8.56 -0.28 10.65
N ARG A 150 -9.20 -1.11 9.83
CA ARG A 150 -10.31 -1.95 10.22
C ARG A 150 -10.01 -3.40 9.87
N HIS A 151 -10.43 -4.31 10.72
CA HIS A 151 -10.36 -5.72 10.40
C HIS A 151 -11.50 -6.11 9.45
N SER A 152 -11.23 -6.92 8.42
CA SER A 152 -12.30 -7.49 7.60
C SER A 152 -13.11 -8.51 8.41
N GLY A 153 -14.29 -8.12 8.89
CA GLY A 153 -15.17 -8.90 9.76
C GLY A 153 -15.31 -10.42 9.50
N LYS A 154 -15.37 -11.13 10.64
CA LYS A 154 -15.82 -12.51 10.98
C LYS A 154 -16.15 -13.49 9.83
N GLY A 155 -15.20 -14.34 9.48
CA GLY A 155 -15.46 -15.70 8.98
C GLY A 155 -14.88 -16.74 9.95
N GLY A 156 -15.70 -17.66 10.48
CA GLY A 156 -15.27 -18.69 11.44
C GLY A 156 -14.13 -19.60 10.93
N LEU A 157 -14.00 -19.73 9.60
CA LEU A 157 -12.93 -20.46 8.94
C LEU A 157 -11.56 -19.74 9.03
N ARG A 158 -11.51 -18.40 9.01
CA ARG A 158 -10.25 -17.64 9.15
C ARG A 158 -9.71 -17.70 10.56
N LYS A 159 -10.57 -17.63 11.59
CA LYS A 159 -10.15 -17.80 13.00
C LYS A 159 -9.45 -19.14 13.25
N LEU A 160 -9.87 -20.21 12.57
CA LEU A 160 -9.21 -21.51 12.63
C LEU A 160 -7.83 -21.48 11.96
N LEU A 161 -7.70 -20.84 10.80
CA LEU A 161 -6.43 -20.64 10.10
C LEU A 161 -5.43 -19.78 10.91
N ASP A 162 -5.89 -18.66 11.47
CA ASP A 162 -5.09 -17.76 12.32
C ASP A 162 -4.57 -18.47 13.58
N SER A 163 -5.32 -19.45 14.09
CA SER A 163 -4.93 -20.25 15.26
C SER A 163 -3.85 -21.28 14.97
N LEU A 164 -3.70 -21.70 13.71
CA LEU A 164 -2.71 -22.68 13.27
C LEU A 164 -1.45 -22.05 12.66
N LEU A 165 -1.56 -20.85 12.07
CA LEU A 165 -0.44 -20.13 11.45
C LEU A 165 -0.41 -18.68 11.93
N PRO A 166 0.18 -18.41 13.11
CA PRO A 166 0.21 -17.07 13.72
C PRO A 166 0.86 -16.00 12.83
N ALA A 167 1.77 -16.40 11.94
CA ALA A 167 2.46 -15.50 11.01
C ALA A 167 1.53 -14.90 9.93
N TRP A 168 0.29 -15.39 9.79
CA TRP A 168 -0.66 -14.94 8.77
C TRP A 168 -1.80 -14.10 9.34
N GLN A 169 -1.72 -13.74 10.63
CA GLN A 169 -2.72 -12.90 11.27
C GLN A 169 -2.84 -11.55 10.57
N ALA A 170 -4.07 -11.17 10.26
CA ALA A 170 -4.42 -9.88 9.71
C ALA A 170 -4.19 -8.78 10.76
N ARG A 171 -2.96 -8.25 10.79
CA ARG A 171 -2.50 -7.31 11.81
C ARG A 171 -1.62 -6.24 11.19
N LEU A 172 -1.81 -5.00 11.63
CA LEU A 172 -0.90 -3.91 11.34
C LEU A 172 0.25 -3.89 12.35
N ARG A 173 1.49 -3.73 11.85
CA ARG A 173 2.69 -3.52 12.66
C ARG A 173 3.44 -2.30 12.16
N ALA A 174 3.68 -1.35 13.06
CA ALA A 174 4.54 -0.19 12.79
C ALA A 174 5.22 0.27 14.07
N ARG A 175 6.38 0.90 13.97
CA ARG A 175 7.02 1.49 15.16
C ARG A 175 6.25 2.74 15.59
N VAL A 176 6.01 3.63 14.64
CA VAL A 176 5.31 4.91 14.87
C VAL A 176 4.14 5.05 13.92
N ILE A 177 2.99 5.46 14.45
CA ILE A 177 1.81 5.87 13.68
C ILE A 177 1.45 7.29 14.09
N GLU A 178 1.37 8.21 13.13
CA GLU A 178 1.11 9.62 13.39
C GLU A 178 0.06 10.19 12.44
N GLY A 179 -0.92 10.92 12.98
CA GLY A 179 -1.97 11.57 12.19
C GLY A 179 -2.88 12.49 12.98
N ASP A 180 -3.75 13.24 12.32
CA ASP A 180 -4.73 14.09 13.03
C ASP A 180 -5.85 13.25 13.63
N ILE A 181 -6.36 12.30 12.85
CA ILE A 181 -7.40 11.35 13.26
C ILE A 181 -6.85 9.94 13.01
N VAL A 182 -6.74 9.16 14.08
CA VAL A 182 -6.14 7.81 14.03
C VAL A 182 -7.12 6.81 14.63
N GLU A 183 -7.71 5.96 13.80
CA GLU A 183 -8.65 4.90 14.15
C GLU A 183 -8.00 3.54 13.85
N LEU A 184 -7.76 2.73 14.88
CA LEU A 184 -6.97 1.49 14.74
C LEU A 184 -7.72 0.28 15.29
N GLU A 185 -7.75 -0.80 14.50
CA GLU A 185 -8.07 -2.16 14.93
C GLU A 185 -6.89 -3.08 14.60
N GLU A 186 -6.76 -4.21 15.33
CA GLU A 186 -5.74 -5.24 15.07
C GLU A 186 -4.33 -4.67 14.81
N THR A 187 -3.89 -3.74 15.66
CA THR A 187 -2.64 -2.99 15.46
C THR A 187 -1.65 -3.22 16.60
N THR A 188 -0.38 -3.43 16.28
CA THR A 188 0.73 -3.38 17.22
C THR A 188 1.65 -2.21 16.87
N ALA A 189 1.87 -1.31 17.84
CA ALA A 189 2.77 -0.17 17.65
C ALA A 189 3.52 0.26 18.91
N GLU A 190 4.74 0.78 18.74
CA GLU A 190 5.50 1.35 19.86
C GLU A 190 4.90 2.70 20.27
N THR A 191 4.54 3.54 19.30
CA THR A 191 3.97 4.86 19.57
C THR A 191 2.88 5.20 18.57
N VAL A 192 1.73 5.64 19.08
CA VAL A 192 0.66 6.26 18.29
C VAL A 192 0.51 7.71 18.73
N ARG A 193 0.54 8.63 17.78
CA ARG A 193 0.39 10.07 18.03
C ARG A 193 -0.73 10.65 17.19
N GLY A 194 -1.58 11.48 17.78
CA GLY A 194 -2.51 12.25 16.99
C GLY A 194 -3.39 13.21 17.76
N ARG A 195 -4.19 14.02 17.06
CA ARG A 195 -5.12 14.91 17.76
C ARG A 195 -6.27 14.13 18.37
N THR A 196 -6.87 13.23 17.60
CA THR A 196 -7.91 12.30 18.04
C THR A 196 -7.44 10.88 17.77
N VAL A 197 -7.35 10.05 18.82
CA VAL A 197 -6.90 8.67 18.73
C VAL A 197 -7.99 7.73 19.24
N ILE A 198 -8.42 6.80 18.40
CA ILE A 198 -9.39 5.75 18.69
C ILE A 198 -8.68 4.40 18.58
N VAL A 199 -8.46 3.76 19.73
CA VAL A 199 -7.84 2.45 19.84
C VAL A 199 -8.93 1.38 19.97
N GLY A 200 -9.24 0.72 18.87
CA GLY A 200 -10.21 -0.36 18.76
C GLY A 200 -9.69 -1.73 19.21
N PRO A 201 -10.51 -2.79 19.08
CA PRO A 201 -10.16 -4.15 19.50
C PRO A 201 -8.93 -4.71 18.79
N GLY A 202 -8.24 -5.65 19.44
CA GLY A 202 -7.06 -6.31 18.90
C GLY A 202 -5.76 -5.49 18.96
N CYS A 203 -5.86 -4.21 19.37
CA CYS A 203 -4.71 -3.33 19.49
C CYS A 203 -3.83 -3.62 20.72
N SER A 204 -2.52 -3.49 20.54
CA SER A 204 -1.51 -3.49 21.60
C SER A 204 -0.51 -2.37 21.31
N ILE A 205 -0.60 -1.28 22.07
CA ILE A 205 0.16 -0.05 21.86
C ILE A 205 0.95 0.29 23.11
N ASP A 206 2.25 0.54 22.97
CA ASP A 206 3.12 0.86 24.10
C ASP A 206 2.87 2.28 24.61
N CYS A 207 2.73 3.26 23.71
CA CYS A 207 2.52 4.65 24.07
C CYS A 207 1.50 5.33 23.15
N VAL A 208 0.49 5.98 23.73
CA VAL A 208 -0.44 6.85 22.99
C VAL A 208 -0.29 8.30 23.44
N ALA A 209 0.05 9.19 22.52
CA ALA A 209 0.14 10.62 22.77
C ALA A 209 -0.96 11.36 21.99
N TYR A 210 -1.77 12.15 22.68
CA TYR A 210 -2.95 12.78 22.07
C TYR A 210 -3.18 14.22 22.53
N SER A 211 -3.79 15.09 21.71
CA SER A 211 -4.05 16.49 22.11
C SER A 211 -5.54 16.81 22.37
N SER A 212 -6.47 16.17 21.66
CA SER A 212 -7.92 16.34 21.84
C SER A 212 -8.54 15.17 22.60
N ASP A 213 -8.68 14.02 21.94
CA ASP A 213 -9.50 12.90 22.42
C ASP A 213 -8.76 11.58 22.32
N LEU A 214 -8.95 10.73 23.34
CA LEU A 214 -8.51 9.35 23.36
C LEU A 214 -9.68 8.44 23.73
N VAL A 215 -10.01 7.51 22.85
CA VAL A 215 -10.98 6.44 23.11
C VAL A 215 -10.26 5.10 23.04
N VAL A 216 -10.38 4.28 24.09
CA VAL A 216 -9.75 2.96 24.15
C VAL A 216 -10.82 1.90 24.38
N HIS A 217 -10.90 0.94 23.46
CA HIS A 217 -11.80 -0.19 23.56
C HIS A 217 -11.38 -1.12 24.73
N PRO A 218 -12.30 -1.72 25.50
CA PRO A 218 -11.96 -2.54 26.67
C PRO A 218 -11.04 -3.75 26.40
N GLN A 219 -11.01 -4.24 25.15
CA GLN A 219 -10.14 -5.34 24.72
C GLN A 219 -8.78 -4.90 24.18
N ALA A 220 -8.56 -3.59 24.02
CA ALA A 220 -7.29 -3.05 23.59
C ALA A 220 -6.31 -2.96 24.77
N GLN A 221 -5.02 -3.09 24.48
CA GLN A 221 -3.95 -2.90 25.46
C GLN A 221 -3.20 -1.61 25.13
N VAL A 222 -3.21 -0.66 26.05
CA VAL A 222 -2.41 0.57 25.98
C VAL A 222 -1.55 0.63 27.24
N ARG A 223 -0.21 0.57 27.10
CA ARG A 223 0.69 0.53 28.26
C ARG A 223 0.82 1.89 28.93
N ALA A 224 0.91 2.97 28.14
CA ALA A 224 0.93 4.34 28.64
C ALA A 224 0.17 5.27 27.71
N SER A 225 -0.46 6.30 28.27
CA SER A 225 -1.02 7.41 27.50
C SER A 225 -0.74 8.75 28.17
N TYR A 226 -0.54 9.80 27.37
CA TYR A 226 -0.43 11.17 27.87
C TYR A 226 -1.04 12.16 26.91
N ARG A 227 -1.58 13.23 27.48
CA ARG A 227 -2.09 14.37 26.73
C ARG A 227 -0.95 15.34 26.43
N ILE A 228 -0.81 15.75 25.18
CA ILE A 228 0.14 16.78 24.74
C ILE A 228 -0.59 18.13 24.76
N GLU A 229 0.03 19.13 25.38
CA GLU A 229 -0.40 20.53 25.26
C GLU A 229 0.06 21.06 23.90
N SER A 230 -0.90 21.50 23.09
CA SER A 230 -0.69 22.11 21.77
C SER A 230 -0.32 23.58 21.86
#